data_AF-A0A2H3I3Y6-F1
#
_entry.id   AF-A0A2H3I3Y6-F1
#
_cell.length_a   1.000
_cell.length_b   1.000
_cell.length_c   1.000
_cell.angle_alpha   90.00
_cell.angle_beta   90.00
_cell.angle_gamma   90.00
#
_symmetry.space_group_name_H-M   'P 1'
#
loop_
_entity.id
_entity.type
_entity.pdbx_description
1 polymer ?
#
loop_
_entity_poly.entity_id
_entity_poly.type
_entity_poly.pdbx_seq_one_letter_code
_entity_poly.pdbx_strand_id
1 'polypeptide(L)'
;MYPLGYNFGRDWNYVQIHPELGVKFDDSSTGVAELVWELSPKIEPYQTVFMIHPDLQVFRTKDLFTAHPELPNIWTHASRSDNVIVLLHGEEINSIAYESNISKNPDVSAALMFGHQRFEPGLLIKPVESKRPMTAQSSRQAAFVFLSSISVMDFDCTQQGGQGSSSHNAIPETVITDVNAAAP
;
A
#
# COMPACT_ATOMS: atom_id res chain seq x y z
N MET A 1 12.53 17.79 19.05
CA MET A 1 13.30 18.88 18.43
C MET A 1 13.76 18.36 17.09
N TYR A 2 13.40 19.03 15.98
CA TYR A 2 13.77 18.55 14.65
C TYR A 2 15.29 18.61 14.47
N PRO A 3 15.89 17.62 13.78
CA PRO A 3 17.33 17.62 13.52
C PRO A 3 17.76 18.82 12.67
N LEU A 4 19.03 19.22 12.82
CA LEU A 4 19.62 20.30 12.05
C LEU A 4 19.56 19.96 10.55
N GLY A 5 19.02 20.87 9.74
CA GLY A 5 18.79 20.66 8.31
C GLY A 5 17.40 20.15 7.94
N TYR A 6 16.53 19.86 8.91
CA TYR A 6 15.15 19.47 8.65
C TYR A 6 14.35 20.62 8.01
N ASN A 7 13.82 20.39 6.82
CA ASN A 7 12.97 21.32 6.10
C ASN A 7 11.50 20.88 6.23
N PHE A 8 10.68 21.65 6.97
CA PHE A 8 9.29 21.27 7.19
C PHE A 8 8.46 21.11 5.91
N GLY A 9 8.79 21.80 4.81
CA GLY A 9 8.07 21.65 3.54
C GLY A 9 8.40 20.35 2.82
N ARG A 10 9.67 19.92 2.85
CA ARG A 10 10.15 18.72 2.15
C ARG A 10 10.04 17.47 3.01
N ASP A 11 10.30 17.59 4.30
CA ASP A 11 10.58 16.46 5.18
C ASP A 11 9.40 16.15 6.13
N TRP A 12 8.22 16.75 5.90
CA TRP A 12 7.04 16.65 6.78
C TRP A 12 6.59 15.21 7.08
N ASN A 13 6.80 14.29 6.15
CA ASN A 13 6.39 12.88 6.23
C ASN A 13 7.49 11.97 6.82
N TYR A 14 8.58 12.55 7.31
CA TYR A 14 9.65 11.81 7.92
C TYR A 14 9.58 11.85 9.45
N VAL A 15 9.93 10.73 10.06
CA VAL A 15 9.96 10.55 11.50
C VAL A 15 11.35 10.14 11.95
N GLN A 16 11.73 10.60 13.14
CA GLN A 16 12.93 10.16 13.84
C GLN A 16 12.50 9.42 15.10
N ILE A 17 12.85 8.14 15.17
CA ILE A 17 12.62 7.34 16.38
C ILE A 17 13.89 7.42 17.23
N HIS A 18 13.71 7.69 18.53
CA HIS A 18 14.84 7.80 19.43
C HIS A 18 15.53 6.42 19.59
N PRO A 19 16.87 6.31 19.40
CA PRO A 19 17.57 5.03 19.42
C PRO A 19 17.39 4.22 20.72
N GLU A 20 17.23 4.91 21.85
CA GLU A 20 17.03 4.27 23.16
C GLU A 20 15.64 3.62 23.33
N LEU A 21 14.70 3.78 22.39
CA LEU A 21 13.39 3.13 22.47
C LEU A 21 13.41 1.62 22.12
N GLY A 22 14.59 1.07 21.81
CA GLY A 22 14.72 -0.35 21.46
C GLY A 22 14.14 -0.68 20.08
N VAL A 23 14.10 0.33 19.20
CA VAL A 23 13.63 0.20 17.83
C VAL A 23 14.81 -0.05 16.92
N LYS A 24 14.65 -1.02 16.01
CA LYS A 24 15.57 -1.29 14.92
C LYS A 24 14.85 -1.26 13.59
N PHE A 25 15.60 -0.86 12.56
CA PHE A 25 15.20 -0.96 11.17
C PHE A 25 16.00 -2.11 10.58
N ASP A 26 15.32 -3.21 10.28
CA ASP A 26 15.92 -4.41 9.71
C ASP A 26 15.86 -4.31 8.18
N ASP A 27 17.01 -4.06 7.56
CA ASP A 27 17.10 -3.81 6.11
C ASP A 27 16.70 -5.06 5.32
N SER A 28 15.73 -4.91 4.42
CA SER A 28 15.46 -5.89 3.39
C SER A 28 16.35 -5.64 2.17
N SER A 29 16.65 -6.71 1.43
CA SER A 29 17.43 -6.65 0.18
C SER A 29 16.87 -5.71 -0.89
N THR A 30 15.62 -5.25 -0.74
CA THR A 30 14.89 -4.39 -1.68
C THR A 30 15.03 -2.89 -1.38
N GLY A 31 15.91 -2.48 -0.46
CA GLY A 31 16.15 -1.06 -0.14
C GLY A 31 15.08 -0.42 0.75
N VAL A 32 14.23 -1.25 1.37
CA VAL A 32 13.28 -0.87 2.41
C VAL A 32 13.63 -1.61 3.70
N ALA A 33 13.41 -0.97 4.84
CA ALA A 33 13.72 -1.54 6.15
C ALA A 33 12.44 -1.77 6.95
N GLU A 34 12.31 -2.92 7.59
CA GLU A 34 11.17 -3.21 8.45
C GLU A 34 11.38 -2.61 9.85
N LEU A 35 10.34 -1.99 10.40
CA LEU A 35 10.32 -1.53 11.77
C LEU A 35 10.15 -2.72 12.73
N VAL A 36 11.16 -2.93 13.58
CA VAL A 36 11.20 -4.02 14.54
C VAL A 36 11.46 -3.48 15.94
N TRP A 37 10.66 -3.93 16.90
CA TRP A 37 10.87 -3.67 18.32
C TRP A 37 11.58 -4.86 18.94
N GLU A 38 12.64 -4.62 19.70
CA GLU A 38 13.32 -5.64 20.49
C GLU A 38 13.15 -5.36 21.97
N LEU A 39 12.81 -6.41 22.73
CA LEU A 39 12.65 -6.33 24.18
C LEU A 39 14.01 -6.03 24.80
N SER A 40 14.07 -4.93 25.54
CA SER A 40 15.27 -4.56 26.30
C SER A 40 14.91 -4.39 27.77
N PRO A 41 15.53 -5.17 28.68
CA PRO A 41 15.26 -5.08 30.12
C PRO A 41 15.46 -3.66 30.71
N LYS A 42 16.22 -2.80 30.03
CA LYS A 42 16.48 -1.41 30.47
C LYS A 42 15.29 -0.48 30.28
N ILE A 43 14.42 -0.79 29.32
CA ILE A 43 13.31 0.08 28.86
C ILE A 43 11.97 -0.65 28.84
N GLU A 44 11.91 -1.87 29.37
CA GLU A 44 10.72 -2.70 29.50
C GLU A 44 9.46 -1.93 29.95
N PRO A 45 9.48 -1.04 30.98
CA PRO A 45 8.27 -0.31 31.38
C PRO A 45 7.74 0.67 30.33
N TYR A 46 8.54 1.02 29.33
CA TYR A 46 8.16 1.93 28.24
C TYR A 46 7.82 1.20 26.93
N GLN A 47 7.98 -0.13 26.88
CA GLN A 47 7.70 -0.94 25.70
C GLN A 47 6.35 -1.66 25.84
N THR A 48 5.25 -0.90 25.74
CA THR A 48 3.88 -1.40 25.90
C THR A 48 3.54 -2.60 25.01
N VAL A 49 4.20 -2.74 23.86
CA VAL A 49 4.01 -3.88 22.95
C VAL A 49 4.29 -5.23 23.63
N PHE A 50 5.32 -5.31 24.49
CA PHE A 50 5.69 -6.53 25.21
C PHE A 50 4.84 -6.75 26.47
N MET A 51 4.14 -5.72 26.96
CA MET A 51 3.12 -5.92 27.99
C MET A 51 1.88 -6.65 27.45
N ILE A 52 1.54 -6.38 26.19
CA ILE A 52 0.40 -7.02 25.49
C ILE A 52 0.80 -8.40 24.98
N HIS A 53 2.05 -8.54 24.50
CA HIS A 53 2.62 -9.79 23.98
C HIS A 53 3.84 -10.23 24.82
N PRO A 54 3.63 -10.72 26.05
CA PRO A 54 4.71 -11.05 27.00
C PRO A 54 5.57 -12.25 26.59
N ASP A 55 5.09 -13.05 25.64
CA ASP A 55 5.78 -14.19 25.05
C ASP A 55 6.79 -13.80 23.97
N LEU A 56 6.70 -12.57 23.44
CA LEU A 56 7.58 -12.09 22.39
C LEU A 56 8.82 -11.39 22.95
N GLN A 57 9.97 -11.71 22.39
CA GLN A 57 11.22 -10.94 22.60
C GLN A 57 11.47 -9.94 21.47
N VAL A 58 10.86 -10.19 20.31
CA VAL A 58 10.97 -9.34 19.11
C VAL A 58 9.57 -9.20 18.53
N PHE A 59 9.16 -7.96 18.30
CA PHE A 59 7.89 -7.64 17.66
C PHE A 59 8.15 -6.97 16.32
N ARG A 60 7.80 -7.68 15.24
CA ARG A 60 7.90 -7.19 13.87
C ARG A 60 6.59 -6.51 13.51
N THR A 61 6.59 -5.19 13.27
CA THR A 61 5.34 -4.44 13.02
C THR A 61 4.77 -4.70 11.64
N LYS A 62 5.59 -5.28 10.73
CA LYS A 62 5.32 -5.43 9.30
C LYS A 62 5.31 -4.11 8.53
N ASP A 63 5.62 -2.99 9.17
CA ASP A 63 5.67 -1.69 8.50
C ASP A 63 7.06 -1.48 7.90
N LEU A 64 7.10 -1.07 6.64
CA LEU A 64 8.29 -0.85 5.84
C LEU A 64 8.58 0.64 5.74
N PHE A 65 9.85 0.99 5.93
CA PHE A 65 10.34 2.36 5.93
C PHE A 65 11.47 2.52 4.93
N THR A 66 11.65 3.76 4.46
CA THR A 66 12.79 4.17 3.64
C THR A 66 13.57 5.24 4.38
N ALA A 67 14.90 5.14 4.35
CA ALA A 67 15.78 6.12 4.97
C ALA A 67 15.72 7.44 4.18
N HIS A 68 15.81 8.56 4.90
CA HIS A 68 15.94 9.86 4.28
C HIS A 68 17.29 9.96 3.53
N PRO A 69 17.31 10.50 2.29
CA PRO A 69 18.51 10.49 1.44
C PRO A 69 19.69 11.30 2.03
N GLU A 70 19.40 12.41 2.71
CA GLU A 70 20.44 13.32 3.22
C GLU A 70 20.64 13.29 4.76
N LEU A 71 19.62 12.90 5.54
CA LEU A 71 19.60 13.05 6.99
C LEU A 71 19.62 11.66 7.65
N PRO A 72 20.60 11.39 8.53
CA PRO A 72 20.73 10.07 9.15
C PRO A 72 19.64 9.82 10.21
N ASN A 73 19.24 8.56 10.37
CA ASN A 73 18.24 8.10 11.36
C ASN A 73 16.84 8.73 11.20
N ILE A 74 16.55 9.24 10.01
CA ILE A 74 15.25 9.78 9.66
C ILE A 74 14.62 8.84 8.62
N TRP A 75 13.37 8.50 8.83
CA TRP A 75 12.69 7.45 8.09
C TRP A 75 11.31 7.93 7.63
N THR A 76 10.86 7.52 6.45
CA THR A 76 9.47 7.72 6.01
C THR A 76 8.81 6.39 5.74
N HIS A 77 7.52 6.30 6.10
CA HIS A 77 6.73 5.10 5.90
C HIS A 77 6.51 4.87 4.40
N ALA A 78 6.91 3.70 3.92
CA ALA A 78 6.77 3.32 2.52
C ALA A 78 5.51 2.48 2.29
N SER A 79 5.37 1.37 3.01
CA SER A 79 4.26 0.42 2.86
C SER A 79 4.21 -0.53 4.06
N ARG A 80 3.31 -1.51 4.03
CA ARG A 80 3.37 -2.65 4.95
C ARG A 80 3.64 -3.92 4.15
N SER A 81 4.41 -4.83 4.72
CA SER A 81 4.79 -6.10 4.08
C SER A 81 3.58 -7.02 3.84
N ASP A 82 2.51 -6.88 4.62
CA ASP A 82 1.26 -7.62 4.43
C ASP A 82 0.35 -7.05 3.34
N ASN A 83 0.69 -5.88 2.76
CA ASN A 83 -0.02 -5.31 1.60
C ASN A 83 0.53 -5.80 0.25
N VAL A 84 1.43 -6.78 0.27
CA VAL A 84 1.97 -7.40 -0.94
C VAL A 84 1.17 -8.66 -1.27
N ILE A 85 0.55 -8.66 -2.44
CA ILE A 85 -0.12 -9.83 -3.01
C ILE A 85 0.90 -10.58 -3.86
N VAL A 86 1.21 -11.81 -3.46
CA VAL A 86 2.07 -12.72 -4.23
C VAL A 86 1.21 -13.62 -5.12
N LEU A 87 1.44 -13.56 -6.43
CA LEU A 87 0.79 -14.40 -7.44
C LEU A 87 1.43 -15.78 -7.55
N LEU A 88 0.77 -16.73 -8.22
CA LEU A 88 1.28 -18.10 -8.38
C LEU A 88 2.62 -18.18 -9.14
N HIS A 89 2.90 -17.21 -10.00
CA HIS A 89 4.17 -17.11 -10.71
C HIS A 89 5.25 -16.34 -9.93
N GLY A 90 4.97 -15.97 -8.68
CA GLY A 90 5.92 -15.30 -7.79
C GLY A 90 6.07 -13.80 -8.00
N GLU A 91 5.22 -13.16 -8.82
CA GLU A 91 5.17 -11.70 -8.87
C GLU A 91 4.56 -11.15 -7.58
N GLU A 92 5.18 -10.09 -7.07
CA GLU A 92 4.79 -9.37 -5.87
C GLU A 92 4.16 -8.03 -6.24
N ILE A 93 2.89 -7.85 -5.86
CA ILE A 93 2.09 -6.67 -6.22
C ILE A 93 1.72 -5.90 -4.96
N ASN A 94 2.05 -4.61 -4.91
CA ASN A 94 1.62 -3.73 -3.82
C ASN A 94 0.16 -3.29 -4.01
N SER A 95 -0.76 -3.89 -3.24
CA SER A 95 -2.20 -3.66 -3.39
C SER A 95 -2.60 -2.19 -3.21
N ILE A 96 -2.01 -1.52 -2.21
CA ILE A 96 -2.33 -0.12 -1.87
C ILE A 96 -2.06 0.82 -3.05
N ALA A 97 -0.98 0.58 -3.79
CA ALA A 97 -0.64 1.44 -4.92
C ALA A 97 -1.73 1.37 -6.01
N TYR A 98 -2.20 0.15 -6.34
CA TYR A 98 -3.27 -0.05 -7.31
C TYR A 98 -4.61 0.51 -6.82
N GLU A 99 -4.99 0.22 -5.59
CA GLU A 99 -6.23 0.73 -4.99
C GLU A 99 -6.25 2.27 -4.95
N SER A 100 -5.16 2.89 -4.52
CA SER A 100 -5.01 4.35 -4.45
C SER A 100 -5.09 4.96 -5.85
N ASN A 101 -4.40 4.39 -6.84
CA ASN A 101 -4.42 4.91 -8.20
C ASN A 101 -5.81 4.85 -8.84
N ILE A 102 -6.54 3.76 -8.63
CA ILE A 102 -7.88 3.60 -9.20
C ILE A 102 -8.90 4.49 -8.49
N SER A 103 -8.73 4.68 -7.18
CA SER A 103 -9.56 5.59 -6.39
C SER A 103 -9.36 7.08 -6.72
N LYS A 104 -8.30 7.45 -7.47
CA LYS A 104 -8.15 8.82 -8.00
C LYS A 104 -9.17 9.16 -9.09
N ASN A 105 -9.83 8.16 -9.68
CA ASN A 105 -10.88 8.37 -10.67
C ASN A 105 -12.16 8.90 -9.99
N PRO A 106 -12.74 10.02 -10.45
CA PRO A 106 -13.94 10.62 -9.83
C PRO A 106 -15.21 9.76 -9.93
N ASP A 107 -15.19 8.67 -10.70
CA ASP A 107 -16.30 7.72 -10.82
C ASP A 107 -16.20 6.56 -9.82
N VAL A 108 -15.06 6.43 -9.13
CA VAL A 108 -14.77 5.37 -8.16
C VAL A 108 -14.86 5.93 -6.74
N SER A 109 -15.70 5.31 -5.92
CA SER A 109 -15.80 5.59 -4.49
C SER A 109 -14.77 4.82 -3.67
N ALA A 110 -14.45 3.58 -4.06
CA ALA A 110 -13.46 2.74 -3.41
C ALA A 110 -12.99 1.62 -4.35
N ALA A 111 -11.76 1.16 -4.17
CA ALA A 111 -11.21 -0.01 -4.84
C ALA A 111 -10.54 -0.93 -3.81
N LEU A 112 -10.62 -2.25 -4.01
CA LEU A 112 -9.97 -3.28 -3.19
C LEU A 112 -9.34 -4.34 -4.10
N MET A 113 -8.06 -4.59 -3.92
CA MET A 113 -7.33 -5.62 -4.67
C MET A 113 -7.26 -6.92 -3.88
N PHE A 114 -7.38 -8.05 -4.59
CA PHE A 114 -7.25 -9.39 -4.01
C PHE A 114 -6.64 -10.34 -5.04
N GLY A 115 -6.33 -11.57 -4.61
CA GLY A 115 -5.79 -12.60 -5.49
C GLY A 115 -4.48 -13.22 -5.04
N HIS A 116 -4.24 -13.30 -3.73
CA HIS A 116 -3.10 -14.04 -3.17
C HIS A 116 -3.13 -15.50 -3.65
N GLN A 117 -2.00 -16.01 -4.16
CA GLN A 117 -1.88 -17.34 -4.76
C GLN A 117 -2.89 -17.60 -5.89
N ARG A 118 -3.15 -16.60 -6.72
CA ARG A 118 -3.88 -16.74 -7.99
C ARG A 118 -2.94 -16.47 -9.17
N PHE A 119 -3.32 -16.92 -10.36
CA PHE A 119 -2.58 -16.61 -11.59
C PHE A 119 -2.70 -15.13 -11.96
N GLU A 120 -3.84 -14.51 -11.62
CA GLU A 120 -4.11 -13.11 -11.87
C GLU A 120 -4.78 -12.49 -10.64
N PRO A 121 -4.42 -11.25 -10.28
CA PRO A 121 -5.12 -10.53 -9.24
C PRO A 121 -6.45 -9.99 -9.79
N GLY A 122 -7.39 -9.80 -8.88
CA GLY A 122 -8.66 -9.16 -9.17
C GLY A 122 -8.80 -7.87 -8.38
N LEU A 123 -9.72 -7.02 -8.85
CA LEU A 123 -10.05 -5.77 -8.20
C LEU A 123 -11.56 -5.64 -8.04
N LEU A 124 -11.99 -5.22 -6.86
CA LEU A 124 -13.36 -4.90 -6.52
C LEU A 124 -13.53 -3.38 -6.50
N ILE A 125 -14.41 -2.86 -7.36
CA ILE A 125 -14.64 -1.41 -7.47
C ILE A 125 -16.05 -1.07 -6.99
N LYS A 126 -16.13 -0.09 -6.09
CA LYS A 126 -17.38 0.59 -5.70
C LYS A 126 -17.51 1.90 -6.49
N PRO A 127 -18.52 2.07 -7.35
CA PRO A 127 -18.74 3.32 -8.07
C PRO A 127 -19.37 4.41 -7.19
N VAL A 128 -19.28 5.67 -7.62
CA VAL A 128 -19.91 6.83 -6.95
C VAL A 128 -21.42 6.88 -7.26
N GLU A 129 -22.24 6.91 -6.21
CA GLU A 129 -23.72 6.79 -6.28
C GLU A 129 -24.41 7.99 -6.95
N SER A 130 -23.80 9.19 -6.91
CA SER A 130 -24.38 10.40 -7.51
C SER A 130 -24.37 10.42 -9.03
N LYS A 131 -23.50 9.65 -9.69
CA LYS A 131 -23.39 9.58 -11.16
C LYS A 131 -24.22 8.45 -11.77
N ARG A 132 -24.78 7.56 -10.94
CA ARG A 132 -25.74 6.52 -11.34
C ARG A 132 -26.79 6.37 -10.24
N PRO A 133 -27.94 7.09 -10.30
CA PRO A 133 -29.05 6.81 -9.39
C PRO A 133 -29.56 5.39 -9.67
N MET A 134 -29.10 4.42 -8.88
CA MET A 134 -29.51 3.02 -9.00
C MET A 134 -30.89 2.85 -8.37
N THR A 135 -31.84 2.29 -9.12
CA THR A 135 -33.11 1.79 -8.58
C THR A 135 -32.83 0.66 -7.58
N ALA A 136 -33.68 0.54 -6.55
CA ALA A 136 -33.50 -0.25 -5.32
C ALA A 136 -33.24 -1.78 -5.48
N GLN A 137 -33.18 -2.31 -6.70
CA GLN A 137 -32.82 -3.70 -6.98
C GLN A 137 -31.35 -3.88 -7.43
N SER A 138 -30.64 -2.81 -7.78
CA SER A 138 -29.28 -2.86 -8.35
C SER A 138 -28.16 -2.43 -7.39
N SER A 139 -28.47 -2.15 -6.12
CA SER A 139 -27.53 -1.69 -5.08
C SER A 139 -26.41 -2.68 -4.70
N ARG A 140 -26.17 -3.73 -5.51
CA ARG A 140 -25.19 -4.80 -5.30
C ARG A 140 -24.18 -4.95 -6.44
N GLN A 141 -24.02 -3.96 -7.32
CA GLN A 141 -23.02 -4.04 -8.38
C GLN A 141 -21.66 -3.57 -7.86
N ALA A 142 -20.91 -4.50 -7.28
CA ALA A 142 -19.47 -4.36 -7.18
C ALA A 142 -18.88 -4.83 -8.51
N ALA A 143 -18.17 -3.95 -9.22
CA ALA A 143 -17.54 -4.35 -10.47
C ALA A 143 -16.31 -5.18 -10.12
N PHE A 144 -16.29 -6.42 -10.61
CA PHE A 144 -15.13 -7.30 -10.52
C PHE A 144 -14.32 -7.11 -11.81
N VAL A 145 -13.05 -6.78 -11.67
CA VAL A 145 -12.16 -6.63 -12.82
C VAL A 145 -10.95 -7.55 -12.62
N PHE A 146 -10.80 -8.54 -13.49
CA PHE A 146 -9.55 -9.27 -13.65
C PHE A 146 -8.59 -8.43 -14.48
N LEU A 147 -7.33 -8.32 -14.05
CA LEU A 147 -6.36 -7.46 -14.75
C LEU A 147 -6.07 -7.90 -16.19
N SER A 148 -6.37 -9.15 -16.59
CA SER A 148 -6.30 -9.60 -17.99
C SER A 148 -7.29 -8.91 -18.94
N SER A 149 -8.37 -8.31 -18.41
CA SER A 149 -9.37 -7.59 -19.21
C SER A 149 -9.04 -6.09 -19.39
N ILE A 150 -8.04 -5.59 -18.67
CA ILE A 150 -7.48 -4.26 -18.88
C ILE A 150 -6.32 -4.45 -19.86
N SER A 151 -6.39 -3.86 -21.06
CA SER A 151 -5.18 -3.71 -21.88
C SER A 151 -4.12 -3.07 -21.00
N VAL A 152 -3.06 -3.84 -20.73
CA VAL A 152 -2.02 -3.54 -19.77
C VAL A 152 -1.63 -2.07 -19.91
N MET A 153 -1.98 -1.26 -18.91
CA MET A 153 -1.22 -0.05 -18.68
C MET A 153 0.10 -0.55 -18.14
N ASP A 154 1.12 -0.62 -19.01
CA ASP A 154 2.49 -0.88 -18.59
C ASP A 154 2.89 0.22 -17.61
N PHE A 155 2.71 -0.06 -16.31
CA PHE A 155 3.23 0.78 -15.25
C PHE A 155 4.62 0.26 -14.94
N ASP A 156 5.57 0.66 -15.78
CA ASP A 156 6.99 0.54 -15.45
C ASP A 156 7.23 1.34 -14.16
N CYS A 157 7.31 0.63 -13.04
CA CYS A 157 7.77 1.17 -11.77
C CYS A 157 9.30 1.32 -11.82
N THR A 158 9.82 2.03 -12.81
CA THR A 158 11.19 2.52 -12.84
C THR A 158 11.13 4.04 -12.83
N GLN A 159 11.51 4.62 -11.70
CA GLN A 159 11.70 6.06 -11.55
C GLN A 159 12.76 6.55 -12.55
N GLN A 160 12.35 7.12 -13.69
CA GLN A 160 13.19 8.05 -14.46
C GLN A 160 12.36 9.21 -15.01
N GLY A 161 12.81 10.43 -14.69
CA GLY A 161 12.17 11.67 -15.08
C GLY A 161 12.18 11.91 -16.59
N GLY A 162 11.05 12.39 -17.11
CA GLY A 162 10.91 12.85 -18.48
C GLY A 162 9.48 13.36 -18.73
N GLN A 163 9.37 14.60 -19.21
CA GLN A 163 8.11 15.30 -19.51
C GLN A 163 7.32 14.60 -20.64
N GLY A 164 5.98 14.58 -20.56
CA GLY A 164 5.16 14.29 -21.76
C GLY A 164 3.68 13.98 -21.55
N SER A 165 2.84 15.00 -21.76
CA SER A 165 1.46 15.02 -22.28
C SER A 165 0.31 14.24 -21.60
N SER A 166 -0.75 14.97 -21.27
CA SER A 166 -2.03 14.48 -20.76
C SER A 166 -2.89 13.80 -21.83
N SER A 167 -3.26 12.55 -21.61
CA SER A 167 -4.46 11.95 -22.22
C SER A 167 -5.39 11.46 -21.11
N HIS A 168 -6.65 11.85 -21.19
CA HIS A 168 -7.72 11.41 -20.29
C HIS A 168 -7.83 9.87 -20.30
N ASN A 169 -7.42 9.22 -19.22
CA ASN A 169 -7.57 7.78 -19.02
C ASN A 169 -9.00 7.46 -18.56
N ALA A 170 -9.93 7.40 -19.52
CA ALA A 170 -11.25 6.82 -19.29
C ALA A 170 -11.12 5.29 -19.28
N ILE A 171 -11.64 4.65 -18.23
CA ILE A 171 -11.84 3.19 -18.22
C ILE A 171 -12.87 2.88 -19.31
N PRO A 172 -12.60 1.99 -20.28
CA PRO A 172 -13.60 1.61 -21.27
C PRO A 172 -14.84 1.03 -20.57
N GLU A 173 -16.04 1.48 -20.96
CA GLU A 173 -17.34 1.12 -20.35
C GLU A 173 -17.66 -0.39 -20.34
N THR A 174 -16.82 -1.22 -20.94
CA THR A 174 -17.05 -2.66 -21.15
C THR A 174 -16.52 -3.60 -20.07
N VAL A 175 -15.90 -3.12 -19.00
CA VAL A 175 -15.33 -4.01 -17.95
C VAL A 175 -16.05 -3.84 -16.61
N ILE A 176 -17.35 -4.14 -16.61
CA ILE A 176 -18.13 -4.37 -15.39
C ILE A 176 -18.82 -5.71 -15.60
N THR A 177 -18.17 -6.81 -15.22
CA THR A 177 -18.86 -8.11 -15.17
C THR A 177 -19.76 -8.11 -13.96
N ASP A 178 -21.06 -8.30 -14.22
CA ASP A 178 -22.10 -8.44 -13.21
C ASP A 178 -21.74 -9.57 -12.22
N VAL A 179 -21.99 -9.37 -10.94
CA VAL A 179 -21.62 -10.29 -9.84
C VAL A 179 -22.32 -11.66 -9.95
N ASN A 180 -23.23 -11.81 -10.92
CA ASN A 180 -23.96 -13.04 -11.24
C ASN A 180 -23.36 -13.83 -12.42
N ALA A 181 -22.25 -13.40 -13.00
CA ALA A 181 -21.56 -14.19 -14.01
C ALA A 181 -20.88 -15.39 -13.32
N ALA A 182 -21.40 -16.60 -13.58
CA ALA A 182 -20.76 -17.83 -13.16
C ALA A 182 -19.30 -17.84 -13.66
N ALA A 183 -18.37 -18.16 -12.76
CA ALA A 183 -16.97 -18.36 -13.12
C ALA A 183 -16.87 -19.40 -14.26
N PRO A 184 -16.00 -19.17 -15.27
CA PRO A 184 -15.72 -20.19 -16.27
C PRO A 184 -15.05 -21.44 -15.66
#